data_AF-A0A6B1GA93-F1
#
_entry.id   AF-A0A6B1GA93-F1
#
_cell.length_a   1.000
_cell.length_b   1.000
_cell.length_c   1.000
_cell.angle_alpha   90.00
_cell.angle_beta   90.00
_cell.angle_gamma   90.00
#
_symmetry.space_group_name_H-M   'P 1'
#
loop_
_entity.id
_entity.type
_entity.pdbx_description
1 polymer ?
#
loop_
_entity_poly.entity_id
_entity_poly.type
_entity_poly.pdbx_seq_one_letter_code
_entity_poly.pdbx_strand_id
1 'polypeptide(L)'
;MRTRLAEAEGQALDAVLPQLSKLTAELAGKDHRNHHFIPKFWLENFADDRRVCVADPSGQQRLRPAHIRRAFRERDLYAVRAAGAPSASDVTVMWEHVTRIVDDRAAPLFDRLTAARDGSSWTLTNVDRYWLSVFLALQSVRVPGHLSSTRASADRVFQMFATSLATRGSPRDWMTDEDCREAGINLEDLRHFEWSPEDFEPGGKFSVSIDPLSDIPFMLSQAFDVKLVLPFFARSWLLVRFPQGGLTLPADTGMHLVSYKGHGIWDARLLTADQILVPLSRHTLLVMHWHGDAWQAHGLTAEGIAAVLGRKGEHQICHPDDAEHLTRIWDACRRSIEHRDALIRASSNIGVTLAVV
;
A
#
# COMPACT_ATOMS: atom_id res chain seq x y z
N MET A 1 10.05 21.65 8.52
CA MET A 1 9.17 20.50 8.21
C MET A 1 9.18 19.44 9.30
N ARG A 2 10.34 18.86 9.66
CA ARG A 2 10.43 17.83 10.72
C ARG A 2 9.80 18.24 12.05
N THR A 3 10.00 19.48 12.51
CA THR A 3 9.36 20.00 13.72
C THR A 3 7.83 19.98 13.63
N ARG A 4 7.25 20.47 12.52
CA ARG A 4 5.79 20.43 12.27
C ARG A 4 5.24 19.00 12.26
N LEU A 5 6.02 18.06 11.72
CA LEU A 5 5.64 16.64 11.70
C LEU A 5 5.64 16.06 13.12
N ALA A 6 6.70 16.29 13.90
CA ALA A 6 6.80 15.81 15.28
C ALA A 6 5.71 16.41 16.19
N GLU A 7 5.37 17.70 16.03
CA GLU A 7 4.26 18.35 16.74
C GLU A 7 2.92 17.72 16.38
N ALA A 8 2.67 17.48 15.08
CA ALA A 8 1.44 16.84 14.61
C ALA A 8 1.33 15.39 15.09
N GLU A 9 2.44 14.66 15.10
CA GLU A 9 2.54 13.31 15.63
C GLU A 9 2.21 13.27 17.12
N GLY A 10 2.79 14.15 17.94
CA GLY A 10 2.49 14.23 19.37
C GLY A 10 1.00 14.46 19.62
N GLN A 11 0.39 15.44 18.93
CA GLN A 11 -1.04 15.73 19.03
C GLN A 11 -1.91 14.54 18.56
N ALA A 12 -1.46 13.82 17.54
CA ALA A 12 -2.16 12.65 17.01
C ALA A 12 -2.12 11.46 17.98
N LEU A 13 -0.97 11.19 18.59
CA LEU A 13 -0.80 10.11 19.57
C LEU A 13 -1.66 10.33 20.82
N ASP A 14 -1.67 11.56 21.34
CA ASP A 14 -2.52 11.93 22.49
C ASP A 14 -4.01 11.64 22.23
N ALA A 15 -4.46 11.81 20.98
CA ALA A 15 -5.84 11.55 20.59
C ALA A 15 -6.19 10.06 20.41
N VAL A 16 -5.19 9.18 20.30
CA VAL A 16 -5.37 7.74 19.98
C VAL A 16 -5.16 6.83 21.18
N LEU A 17 -4.24 7.17 22.09
CA LEU A 17 -3.94 6.35 23.27
C LEU A 17 -5.20 5.89 24.04
N PRO A 18 -6.22 6.73 24.27
CA PRO A 18 -7.44 6.29 24.97
C PRO A 18 -8.28 5.27 24.18
N GLN A 19 -8.16 5.22 22.85
CA GLN A 19 -8.95 4.35 21.98
C GLN A 19 -8.38 2.93 21.90
N LEU A 20 -7.05 2.80 21.99
CA LEU A 20 -6.35 1.51 21.91
C LEU A 20 -6.84 0.52 23.00
N SER A 21 -7.03 1.00 24.23
CA SER A 21 -7.50 0.16 25.34
C SER A 21 -8.94 -0.33 25.17
N LYS A 22 -9.79 0.42 24.44
CA LYS A 22 -11.21 0.09 24.26
C LYS A 22 -11.43 -0.96 23.16
N LEU A 23 -10.63 -0.90 22.09
CA LEU A 23 -10.83 -1.72 20.89
C LEU A 23 -10.63 -3.22 21.15
N THR A 24 -9.70 -3.59 22.02
CA THR A 24 -9.41 -5.00 22.38
C THR A 24 -10.63 -5.75 22.93
N ALA A 25 -11.55 -5.07 23.60
CA ALA A 25 -12.77 -5.69 24.13
C ALA A 25 -13.86 -5.90 23.06
N GLU A 26 -13.95 -5.03 22.05
CA GLU A 26 -15.03 -5.05 21.03
C GLU A 26 -14.87 -6.14 19.96
N LEU A 27 -13.65 -6.65 19.77
CA LEU A 27 -13.35 -7.64 18.72
C LEU A 27 -13.45 -9.09 19.19
N ALA A 28 -13.65 -9.35 20.48
CA ALA A 28 -13.83 -10.71 20.98
C ALA A 28 -15.06 -11.39 20.34
N GLY A 29 -14.86 -12.57 19.74
CA GLY A 29 -15.94 -13.43 19.24
C GLY A 29 -16.43 -13.17 17.80
N LYS A 30 -15.77 -12.33 17.01
CA LYS A 30 -16.09 -12.12 15.58
C LYS A 30 -15.01 -12.75 14.67
N ASP A 31 -15.43 -13.28 13.52
CA ASP A 31 -14.50 -13.80 12.51
C ASP A 31 -13.93 -12.65 11.67
N HIS A 32 -12.72 -12.23 12.03
CA HIS A 32 -12.01 -11.11 11.43
C HIS A 32 -11.01 -11.52 10.37
N ARG A 33 -10.96 -12.80 10.00
CA ARG A 33 -9.92 -13.31 9.10
C ARG A 33 -9.96 -12.70 7.71
N ASN A 34 -11.05 -12.05 7.30
CA ASN A 34 -11.14 -11.42 5.99
C ASN A 34 -10.71 -9.95 6.07
N HIS A 35 -9.44 -9.69 5.84
CA HIS A 35 -8.88 -8.35 5.97
C HIS A 35 -8.91 -7.61 4.64
N HIS A 36 -9.50 -6.42 4.63
CA HIS A 36 -9.40 -5.50 3.51
C HIS A 36 -8.02 -4.85 3.49
N PHE A 37 -7.31 -4.93 2.36
CA PHE A 37 -6.06 -4.18 2.15
C PHE A 37 -6.29 -2.86 1.40
N ILE A 38 -7.45 -2.70 0.76
CA ILE A 38 -8.02 -1.39 0.36
C ILE A 38 -9.27 -1.15 1.22
N PRO A 39 -9.33 -0.06 2.01
CA PRO A 39 -10.47 0.23 2.87
C PRO A 39 -11.77 0.38 2.11
N LYS A 40 -12.86 -0.06 2.74
CA LYS A 40 -14.20 0.03 2.13
C LYS A 40 -14.61 1.47 1.84
N PHE A 41 -14.34 2.41 2.75
CA PHE A 41 -14.68 3.83 2.55
C PHE A 41 -14.01 4.38 1.28
N TRP A 42 -12.82 3.89 0.94
CA TRP A 42 -12.12 4.29 -0.27
C TRP A 42 -12.75 3.64 -1.50
N LEU A 43 -13.07 2.34 -1.45
CA LEU A 43 -13.76 1.64 -2.53
C LEU A 43 -15.14 2.24 -2.84
N GLU A 44 -15.85 2.74 -1.84
CA GLU A 44 -17.17 3.39 -1.99
C GLU A 44 -17.10 4.62 -2.90
N ASN A 45 -15.97 5.34 -2.91
CA ASN A 45 -15.75 6.49 -3.79
C ASN A 45 -15.55 6.12 -5.28
N PHE A 46 -15.51 4.82 -5.60
CA PHE A 46 -15.44 4.26 -6.95
C PHE A 46 -16.58 3.31 -7.26
N ALA A 47 -17.56 3.16 -6.36
CA ALA A 47 -18.61 2.17 -6.51
C ALA A 47 -19.93 2.76 -7.02
N ASP A 48 -20.67 1.97 -7.79
CA ASP A 48 -22.10 2.14 -8.04
C ASP A 48 -22.86 0.96 -7.42
N ASP A 49 -23.93 1.22 -6.67
CA ASP A 49 -24.65 0.21 -5.90
C ASP A 49 -23.71 -0.79 -5.16
N ARG A 50 -22.69 -0.25 -4.49
CA ARG A 50 -21.65 -1.03 -3.76
C ARG A 50 -20.86 -2.02 -4.63
N ARG A 51 -20.80 -1.78 -5.95
CA ARG A 51 -20.02 -2.55 -6.92
C ARG A 51 -18.99 -1.67 -7.60
N VAL A 52 -17.79 -2.20 -7.72
CA VAL A 52 -16.70 -1.61 -8.52
C VAL A 52 -16.44 -2.53 -9.72
N CYS A 53 -15.80 -1.99 -10.75
CA CYS A 53 -15.21 -2.79 -11.81
C CYS A 53 -13.72 -2.96 -11.53
N VAL A 54 -13.24 -4.19 -11.63
CA VAL A 54 -11.82 -4.49 -11.58
C VAL A 54 -11.36 -4.77 -13.00
N ALA A 55 -10.39 -3.99 -13.44
CA ALA A 55 -9.80 -4.11 -14.75
C ALA A 55 -8.37 -4.63 -14.65
N ASP A 56 -7.97 -5.38 -15.66
CA ASP A 56 -6.59 -5.78 -15.89
C ASP A 56 -6.03 -4.92 -17.03
N PRO A 57 -5.11 -4.00 -16.73
CA PRO A 57 -4.49 -3.15 -17.75
C PRO A 57 -3.77 -3.91 -18.86
N SER A 58 -3.28 -5.12 -18.59
CA SER A 58 -2.66 -5.97 -19.61
C SER A 58 -3.68 -6.44 -20.64
N GLY A 59 -4.98 -6.34 -20.31
CA GLY A 59 -6.15 -6.80 -21.05
C GLY A 59 -6.16 -8.30 -21.33
N GLN A 60 -5.40 -9.08 -20.55
CA GLN A 60 -5.47 -10.54 -20.56
C GLN A 60 -6.74 -11.02 -19.86
N GLN A 61 -7.17 -10.31 -18.82
CA GLN A 61 -8.43 -10.57 -18.12
C GLN A 61 -9.50 -9.57 -18.53
N ARG A 62 -10.73 -10.07 -18.67
CA ARG A 62 -11.91 -9.22 -18.89
C ARG A 62 -12.21 -8.40 -17.64
N LEU A 63 -12.81 -7.23 -17.84
CA LEU A 63 -13.43 -6.46 -16.76
C LEU A 63 -14.33 -7.35 -15.92
N ARG A 64 -14.15 -7.32 -14.60
CA ARG A 64 -14.94 -8.09 -13.65
C ARG A 64 -15.65 -7.18 -12.65
N PRO A 65 -16.98 -7.18 -12.57
CA PRO A 65 -17.67 -6.49 -11.49
C PRO A 65 -17.37 -7.20 -10.16
N ALA A 66 -17.15 -6.43 -9.10
CA ALA A 66 -16.88 -6.94 -7.77
C ALA A 66 -17.63 -6.12 -6.72
N HIS A 67 -18.31 -6.80 -5.80
CA HIS A 67 -18.95 -6.13 -4.66
C HIS A 67 -17.87 -5.69 -3.64
N ILE A 68 -17.93 -4.44 -3.16
CA ILE A 68 -16.88 -3.85 -2.28
C ILE A 68 -16.63 -4.66 -0.99
N ARG A 69 -17.67 -5.30 -0.43
CA ARG A 69 -17.54 -6.22 0.72
C ARG A 69 -16.62 -7.43 0.45
N ARG A 70 -16.44 -7.84 -0.81
CA ARG A 70 -15.64 -9.00 -1.21
C ARG A 70 -14.39 -8.64 -1.99
N ALA A 71 -14.34 -7.46 -2.60
CA ALA A 71 -13.19 -6.98 -3.36
C ALA A 71 -12.03 -6.62 -2.41
N PHE A 72 -10.79 -6.82 -2.88
CA PHE A 72 -9.55 -6.36 -2.23
C PHE A 72 -9.44 -6.72 -0.75
N ARG A 73 -9.82 -7.97 -0.46
CA ARG A 73 -9.65 -8.59 0.84
C ARG A 73 -8.87 -9.88 0.68
N GLU A 74 -8.10 -10.21 1.69
CA GLU A 74 -7.38 -11.47 1.76
C GLU A 74 -7.65 -12.12 3.12
N ARG A 75 -7.82 -13.44 3.06
CA ARG A 75 -8.05 -14.22 4.26
C ARG A 75 -6.72 -14.38 4.99
N ASP A 76 -6.72 -14.15 6.30
CA ASP A 76 -5.59 -14.34 7.18
C ASP A 76 -4.39 -13.42 6.88
N LEU A 77 -4.57 -12.35 6.09
CA LEU A 77 -3.51 -11.39 5.71
C LEU A 77 -2.72 -10.84 6.91
N TYR A 78 -3.44 -10.43 7.97
CA TYR A 78 -2.86 -9.97 9.23
C TYR A 78 -3.16 -10.96 10.38
N ALA A 79 -3.51 -12.21 10.08
CA ALA A 79 -3.80 -13.17 11.13
C ALA A 79 -2.50 -13.57 11.83
N VAL A 80 -2.46 -13.34 13.14
CA VAL A 80 -1.35 -13.76 13.98
C VAL A 80 -1.85 -14.79 14.98
N ARG A 81 -1.24 -15.98 14.99
CA ARG A 81 -1.62 -17.03 15.94
C ARG A 81 -0.91 -16.79 17.26
N ALA A 82 -1.66 -16.83 18.36
CA ALA A 82 -1.04 -16.80 19.69
C ALA A 82 -0.22 -18.07 19.93
N ALA A 83 0.96 -17.94 20.54
CA ALA A 83 1.81 -19.06 20.88
C ALA A 83 1.06 -20.03 21.82
N GLY A 84 1.07 -21.34 21.49
CA GLY A 84 0.43 -22.39 22.29
C GLY A 84 -1.10 -22.50 22.12
N ALA A 85 -1.71 -21.74 21.21
CA ALA A 85 -3.15 -21.80 21.03
C ALA A 85 -3.56 -23.04 20.20
N PRO A 86 -4.43 -23.93 20.73
CA PRO A 86 -4.73 -25.22 20.12
C PRO A 86 -5.69 -25.14 18.92
N SER A 87 -6.25 -23.96 18.60
CA SER A 87 -7.31 -23.81 17.61
C SER A 87 -7.03 -22.73 16.56
N ALA A 88 -7.60 -22.90 15.36
CA ALA A 88 -7.62 -21.86 14.33
C ALA A 88 -8.51 -20.64 14.67
N SER A 89 -9.20 -20.66 15.82
CA SER A 89 -10.01 -19.55 16.35
C SER A 89 -9.21 -18.56 17.20
N ASP A 90 -8.00 -18.91 17.63
CA ASP A 90 -7.14 -18.07 18.48
C ASP A 90 -6.19 -17.19 17.66
N VAL A 91 -6.73 -16.59 16.60
CA VAL A 91 -6.05 -15.58 15.80
C VAL A 91 -6.23 -14.23 16.51
N THR A 92 -5.12 -13.62 16.92
CA THR A 92 -5.13 -12.28 17.50
C THR A 92 -5.28 -11.25 16.39
N VAL A 93 -6.29 -10.38 16.53
CA VAL A 93 -6.71 -9.39 15.52
C VAL A 93 -6.28 -7.97 15.90
N MET A 94 -5.20 -7.86 16.67
CA MET A 94 -4.63 -6.58 17.09
C MET A 94 -4.41 -5.63 15.91
N TRP A 95 -4.14 -6.17 14.72
CA TRP A 95 -3.89 -5.40 13.51
C TRP A 95 -5.12 -4.70 12.95
N GLU A 96 -6.31 -5.31 13.03
CA GLU A 96 -7.54 -4.65 12.61
C GLU A 96 -7.79 -3.40 13.48
N HIS A 97 -7.42 -3.41 14.76
CA HIS A 97 -7.54 -2.23 15.61
C HIS A 97 -6.72 -1.06 15.08
N VAL A 98 -5.45 -1.29 14.77
CA VAL A 98 -4.56 -0.21 14.37
C VAL A 98 -4.92 0.29 12.98
N THR A 99 -5.20 -0.61 12.03
CA THR A 99 -5.67 -0.19 10.70
C THR A 99 -7.00 0.57 10.81
N ARG A 100 -7.91 0.13 11.67
CA ARG A 100 -9.20 0.81 11.91
C ARG A 100 -9.00 2.20 12.48
N ILE A 101 -8.10 2.42 13.44
CA ILE A 101 -7.81 3.77 13.95
C ILE A 101 -7.36 4.68 12.82
N VAL A 102 -6.41 4.23 11.99
CA VAL A 102 -5.90 5.04 10.88
C VAL A 102 -7.00 5.28 9.83
N ASP A 103 -7.77 4.26 9.47
CA ASP A 103 -8.87 4.33 8.51
C ASP A 103 -10.01 5.24 9.01
N ASP A 104 -10.41 5.14 10.28
CA ASP A 104 -11.47 5.97 10.91
C ASP A 104 -11.06 7.45 10.94
N ARG A 105 -9.75 7.75 11.02
CA ARG A 105 -9.22 9.12 10.93
C ARG A 105 -9.11 9.61 9.50
N ALA A 106 -8.77 8.73 8.55
CA ALA A 106 -8.60 9.09 7.15
C ALA A 106 -9.94 9.27 6.41
N ALA A 107 -10.94 8.42 6.67
CA ALA A 107 -12.24 8.45 6.00
C ALA A 107 -12.91 9.85 5.97
N PRO A 108 -13.09 10.57 7.09
CA PRO A 108 -13.68 11.91 7.05
C PRO A 108 -12.82 12.94 6.29
N LEU A 109 -11.50 12.72 6.20
CA LEU A 109 -10.61 13.56 5.39
C LEU A 109 -10.85 13.32 3.90
N PHE A 110 -11.05 12.07 3.48
CA PHE A 110 -11.44 11.74 2.11
C PHE A 110 -12.76 12.41 1.75
N ASP A 111 -13.78 12.28 2.60
CA ASP A 111 -15.09 12.92 2.38
C ASP A 111 -14.96 14.44 2.24
N ARG A 112 -14.16 15.08 3.09
CA ARG A 112 -13.91 16.53 3.02
C ARG A 112 -13.20 16.92 1.72
N LEU A 113 -12.19 16.17 1.30
CA LEU A 113 -11.43 16.45 0.09
C LEU A 113 -12.25 16.19 -1.19
N THR A 114 -13.08 15.15 -1.23
CA THR A 114 -13.98 14.87 -2.37
C THR A 114 -15.17 15.84 -2.43
N ALA A 115 -15.62 16.34 -1.27
CA ALA A 115 -16.63 17.38 -1.17
C ALA A 115 -16.12 18.79 -1.54
N ALA A 116 -14.81 19.04 -1.53
CA ALA A 116 -14.24 20.35 -1.89
C ALA A 116 -14.67 20.81 -3.30
N ARG A 117 -15.08 22.06 -3.45
CA ARG A 117 -15.50 22.70 -4.70
C ARG A 117 -14.58 23.89 -5.04
N ASP A 118 -14.68 24.41 -6.26
CA ASP A 118 -13.97 25.63 -6.66
C ASP A 118 -14.26 26.78 -5.68
N GLY A 119 -13.22 27.46 -5.24
CA GLY A 119 -13.32 28.55 -4.26
C GLY A 119 -13.53 28.11 -2.80
N SER A 120 -13.70 26.81 -2.52
CA SER A 120 -13.70 26.31 -1.14
C SER A 120 -12.27 26.17 -0.62
N SER A 121 -12.00 26.71 0.56
CA SER A 121 -10.75 26.45 1.28
C SER A 121 -10.80 25.04 1.88
N TRP A 122 -10.29 24.04 1.17
CA TRP A 122 -10.10 22.68 1.70
C TRP A 122 -8.81 22.62 2.52
N THR A 123 -8.67 23.48 3.52
CA THR A 123 -7.45 23.50 4.33
C THR A 123 -7.42 22.31 5.29
N LEU A 124 -6.28 21.61 5.30
CA LEU A 124 -6.01 20.55 6.25
C LEU A 124 -5.12 21.10 7.37
N THR A 125 -5.45 20.79 8.62
CA THR A 125 -4.53 21.06 9.73
C THR A 125 -3.27 20.19 9.60
N ASN A 126 -2.21 20.50 10.34
CA ASN A 126 -1.02 19.63 10.36
C ASN A 126 -1.38 18.22 10.88
N VAL A 127 -2.30 18.10 11.84
CA VAL A 127 -2.78 16.81 12.34
C VAL A 127 -3.55 16.04 11.28
N ASP A 128 -4.40 16.71 10.50
CA ASP A 128 -5.10 16.09 9.37
C ASP A 128 -4.11 15.59 8.30
N ARG A 129 -3.13 16.43 7.94
CA ARG A 129 -2.08 16.06 7.00
C ARG A 129 -1.25 14.89 7.52
N TYR A 130 -0.97 14.85 8.81
CA TYR A 130 -0.28 13.73 9.45
C TYR A 130 -1.09 12.44 9.31
N TRP A 131 -2.36 12.43 9.70
CA TRP A 131 -3.20 11.23 9.61
C TRP A 131 -3.36 10.72 8.18
N LEU A 132 -3.56 11.62 7.21
CA LEU A 132 -3.63 11.21 5.81
C LEU A 132 -2.26 10.69 5.31
N SER A 133 -1.15 11.26 5.78
CA SER A 133 0.20 10.78 5.43
C SER A 133 0.48 9.38 6.03
N VAL A 134 0.10 9.15 7.28
CA VAL A 134 0.19 7.83 7.93
C VAL A 134 -0.71 6.82 7.22
N PHE A 135 -1.92 7.22 6.83
CA PHE A 135 -2.82 6.37 6.06
C PHE A 135 -2.20 5.93 4.73
N LEU A 136 -1.59 6.86 3.99
CA LEU A 136 -0.94 6.54 2.72
C LEU A 136 0.33 5.71 2.92
N ALA A 137 1.12 6.01 3.94
CA ALA A 137 2.28 5.21 4.33
C ALA A 137 1.85 3.77 4.67
N LEU A 138 0.81 3.61 5.51
CA LEU A 138 0.21 2.32 5.83
C LEU A 138 -0.30 1.61 4.57
N GLN A 139 -1.00 2.32 3.68
CA GLN A 139 -1.50 1.74 2.44
C GLN A 139 -0.36 1.16 1.58
N SER A 140 0.80 1.81 1.54
CA SER A 140 1.94 1.36 0.75
C SER A 140 2.60 0.07 1.27
N VAL A 141 2.36 -0.29 2.53
CA VAL A 141 2.97 -1.47 3.17
C VAL A 141 1.96 -2.57 3.52
N ARG A 142 0.67 -2.25 3.67
CA ARG A 142 -0.37 -3.22 4.08
C ARG A 142 -0.87 -4.15 2.98
N VAL A 143 -0.25 -4.11 1.83
CA VAL A 143 -0.76 -4.73 0.61
C VAL A 143 -0.09 -6.07 0.37
N PRO A 144 -0.80 -7.08 -0.18
CA PRO A 144 -0.26 -8.44 -0.29
C PRO A 144 1.07 -8.52 -1.05
N GLY A 145 1.23 -7.68 -2.08
CA GLY A 145 2.47 -7.59 -2.85
C GLY A 145 3.66 -7.13 -2.01
N HIS A 146 3.48 -6.14 -1.14
CA HIS A 146 4.53 -5.66 -0.24
C HIS A 146 4.91 -6.73 0.77
N LEU A 147 3.93 -7.34 1.44
CA LEU A 147 4.19 -8.42 2.41
C LEU A 147 4.92 -9.60 1.75
N SER A 148 4.49 -10.01 0.55
CA SER A 148 5.14 -11.08 -0.21
C SER A 148 6.58 -10.71 -0.58
N SER A 149 6.81 -9.47 -1.02
CA SER A 149 8.14 -8.97 -1.36
C SER A 149 9.06 -8.89 -0.13
N THR A 150 8.56 -8.45 1.01
CA THR A 150 9.32 -8.37 2.27
C THR A 150 9.70 -9.75 2.75
N ARG A 151 8.77 -10.71 2.74
CA ARG A 151 9.03 -12.12 3.07
C ARG A 151 10.07 -12.74 2.14
N ALA A 152 9.93 -12.56 0.83
CA ALA A 152 10.90 -13.06 -0.15
C ALA A 152 12.29 -12.43 0.03
N SER A 153 12.34 -11.14 0.37
CA SER A 153 13.62 -10.44 0.62
C SER A 153 14.30 -10.96 1.88
N ALA A 154 13.54 -11.17 2.95
CA ALA A 154 14.06 -11.76 4.17
C ALA A 154 14.54 -13.19 3.97
N ASP A 155 13.74 -14.03 3.29
CA ASP A 155 14.12 -15.39 2.92
C ASP A 155 15.46 -15.39 2.19
N ARG A 156 15.62 -14.53 1.18
CA ARG A 156 16.89 -14.38 0.46
C ARG A 156 18.05 -13.93 1.35
N VAL A 157 17.86 -12.97 2.24
CA VAL A 157 18.91 -12.49 3.17
C VAL A 157 19.32 -13.60 4.13
N PHE A 158 18.35 -14.34 4.67
CA PHE A 158 18.63 -15.46 5.58
C PHE A 158 19.25 -16.65 4.85
N GLN A 159 18.85 -16.95 3.61
CA GLN A 159 19.54 -17.95 2.77
C GLN A 159 21.00 -17.55 2.52
N MET A 160 21.29 -16.28 2.22
CA MET A 160 22.67 -15.79 2.08
C MET A 160 23.47 -15.97 3.38
N PHE A 161 22.86 -15.65 4.53
CA PHE A 161 23.49 -15.86 5.83
C PHE A 161 23.72 -17.34 6.14
N ALA A 162 22.72 -18.19 5.91
CA ALA A 162 22.80 -19.63 6.12
C ALA A 162 23.82 -20.29 5.19
N THR A 163 23.89 -19.88 3.92
CA THR A 163 24.93 -20.33 2.98
C THR A 163 26.32 -19.98 3.50
N SER A 164 26.51 -18.75 3.99
CA SER A 164 27.77 -18.31 4.60
C SER A 164 28.14 -19.17 5.82
N LEU A 165 27.18 -19.50 6.68
CA LEU A 165 27.41 -20.41 7.80
C LEU A 165 27.70 -21.85 7.35
N ALA A 166 27.01 -22.35 6.33
CA ALA A 166 27.23 -23.70 5.79
C ALA A 166 28.64 -23.88 5.23
N THR A 167 29.27 -22.82 4.71
CA THR A 167 30.69 -22.87 4.31
C THR A 167 31.65 -23.13 5.49
N ARG A 168 31.21 -22.94 6.73
CA ARG A 168 31.99 -23.22 7.94
C ARG A 168 31.90 -24.68 8.39
N GLY A 169 31.14 -25.53 7.69
CA GLY A 169 30.88 -26.91 8.08
C GLY A 169 29.53 -27.10 8.77
N SER A 170 29.34 -28.27 9.40
CA SER A 170 28.11 -28.59 10.14
C SER A 170 27.93 -27.58 11.29
N PRO A 171 26.70 -27.19 11.70
CA PRO A 171 26.49 -26.30 12.84
C PRO A 171 27.20 -26.80 14.10
N ARG A 172 27.35 -28.11 14.26
CA ARG A 172 28.12 -28.73 15.33
C ARG A 172 29.60 -28.29 15.37
N ASP A 173 30.19 -27.99 14.22
CA ASP A 173 31.62 -27.67 14.12
C ASP A 173 31.92 -26.23 14.59
N TRP A 174 30.89 -25.36 14.68
CA TRP A 174 31.08 -23.94 14.99
C TRP A 174 30.10 -23.36 16.03
N MET A 175 28.99 -24.01 16.34
CA MET A 175 28.11 -23.62 17.45
C MET A 175 28.65 -24.15 18.78
N THR A 176 28.71 -23.28 19.79
CA THR A 176 29.06 -23.66 21.15
C THR A 176 27.83 -24.17 21.93
N ASP A 177 28.07 -24.84 23.07
CA ASP A 177 27.01 -25.22 24.01
C ASP A 177 26.22 -24.00 24.52
N GLU A 178 26.86 -22.84 24.58
CA GLU A 178 26.24 -21.57 24.96
C GLU A 178 25.31 -21.05 23.87
N ASP A 179 25.76 -21.02 22.61
CA ASP A 179 24.93 -20.63 21.45
C ASP A 179 23.68 -21.51 21.35
N CYS A 180 23.85 -22.83 21.54
CA CYS A 180 22.74 -23.78 21.49
C CYS A 180 21.73 -23.56 22.64
N ARG A 181 22.22 -23.23 23.84
CA ARG A 181 21.36 -22.92 25.00
C ARG A 181 20.56 -21.64 24.79
N GLU A 182 21.20 -20.58 24.27
CA GLU A 182 20.52 -19.32 23.98
C GLU A 182 19.45 -19.47 22.89
N ALA A 183 19.74 -20.26 21.85
CA ALA A 183 18.80 -20.54 20.77
C ALA A 183 17.72 -21.57 21.14
N GLY A 184 17.81 -22.22 22.31
CA GLY A 184 16.90 -23.29 22.71
C GLY A 184 17.03 -24.56 21.86
N ILE A 185 18.20 -24.81 21.29
CA ILE A 185 18.52 -25.96 20.43
C ILE A 185 19.20 -27.04 21.29
N ASN A 186 18.71 -28.28 21.20
CA ASN A 186 19.40 -29.42 21.81
C ASN A 186 20.59 -29.84 20.94
N LEU A 187 21.79 -29.90 21.52
CA LEU A 187 23.02 -30.23 20.80
C LEU A 187 22.98 -31.63 20.15
N GLU A 188 22.24 -32.57 20.75
CA GLU A 188 22.03 -33.91 20.19
C GLU A 188 21.25 -33.88 18.87
N ASP A 189 20.32 -32.92 18.70
CA ASP A 189 19.54 -32.77 17.46
C ASP A 189 20.44 -32.36 16.29
N LEU A 190 21.57 -31.70 16.57
CA LEU A 190 22.57 -31.31 15.57
C LEU A 190 23.47 -32.47 15.14
N ARG A 191 23.55 -33.58 15.90
CA ARG A 191 24.46 -34.70 15.56
C ARG A 191 24.10 -35.40 14.25
N HIS A 192 22.81 -35.41 13.92
CA HIS A 192 22.29 -36.01 12.70
C HIS A 192 21.86 -34.96 11.68
N PHE A 193 22.12 -33.68 11.97
CA PHE A 193 21.80 -32.59 11.09
C PHE A 193 22.90 -32.43 10.03
N GLU A 194 22.75 -33.20 8.96
CA GLU A 194 23.55 -33.04 7.75
C GLU A 194 22.97 -31.90 6.92
N TRP A 195 23.80 -30.88 6.70
CA TRP A 195 23.47 -29.80 5.78
C TRP A 195 24.64 -29.56 4.83
N SER A 196 24.34 -29.09 3.63
CA SER A 196 25.31 -28.74 2.62
C SER A 196 24.99 -27.34 2.09
N PRO A 197 25.99 -26.56 1.61
CA PRO A 197 25.72 -25.27 0.98
C PRO A 197 24.63 -25.35 -0.11
N GLU A 198 24.58 -26.46 -0.85
CA GLU A 198 23.60 -26.74 -1.90
C GLU A 198 22.16 -26.79 -1.38
N ASP A 199 21.94 -27.12 -0.10
CA ASP A 199 20.59 -27.14 0.47
C ASP A 199 20.02 -25.71 0.64
N PHE A 200 20.87 -24.67 0.64
CA PHE A 200 20.52 -23.25 0.80
C PHE A 200 20.55 -22.44 -0.50
N GLU A 201 20.96 -23.06 -1.61
CA GLU A 201 20.91 -22.43 -2.93
C GLU A 201 19.46 -22.21 -3.41
N PRO A 202 19.21 -21.32 -4.39
CA PRO A 202 17.87 -21.15 -4.96
C PRO A 202 17.31 -22.48 -5.50
N GLY A 203 16.23 -22.98 -4.89
CA GLY A 203 15.62 -24.27 -5.22
C GLY A 203 16.13 -25.46 -4.38
N GLY A 204 16.97 -25.19 -3.36
CA GLY A 204 17.41 -26.15 -2.37
C GLY A 204 16.29 -26.62 -1.43
N LYS A 205 16.65 -27.38 -0.39
CA LYS A 205 15.69 -28.03 0.52
C LYS A 205 15.20 -27.12 1.65
N PHE A 206 15.82 -25.95 1.83
CA PHE A 206 15.47 -25.02 2.90
C PHE A 206 14.63 -23.85 2.38
N SER A 207 13.67 -23.43 3.21
CA SER A 207 12.93 -22.17 3.06
C SER A 207 12.92 -21.46 4.40
N VAL A 208 13.15 -20.15 4.40
CA VAL A 208 13.03 -19.32 5.60
C VAL A 208 11.71 -18.59 5.56
N SER A 209 10.84 -18.87 6.52
CA SER A 209 9.61 -18.11 6.74
C SER A 209 9.79 -17.16 7.90
N ILE A 210 9.43 -15.88 7.73
CA ILE A 210 9.30 -14.98 8.88
C ILE A 210 8.03 -15.34 9.63
N ASP A 211 8.14 -15.42 10.96
CA ASP A 211 6.98 -15.57 11.83
C ASP A 211 5.99 -14.40 11.62
N PRO A 212 4.71 -14.67 11.29
CA PRO A 212 3.69 -13.63 11.23
C PRO A 212 3.60 -12.73 12.47
N LEU A 213 3.96 -13.24 13.67
CA LEU A 213 4.09 -12.45 14.89
C LEU A 213 5.12 -11.31 14.76
N SER A 214 6.11 -11.45 13.88
CA SER A 214 7.20 -10.49 13.67
C SER A 214 6.98 -9.60 12.44
N ASP A 215 6.37 -10.14 11.37
CA ASP A 215 6.12 -9.42 10.12
C ASP A 215 5.21 -8.20 10.31
N ILE A 216 4.09 -8.40 10.99
CA ILE A 216 3.06 -7.38 11.03
C ILE A 216 3.41 -6.20 11.97
N PRO A 217 4.04 -6.39 13.15
CA PRO A 217 4.57 -5.28 13.92
C PRO A 217 5.61 -4.48 13.15
N PHE A 218 6.47 -5.16 12.39
CA PHE A 218 7.44 -4.49 11.55
C PHE A 218 6.76 -3.62 10.49
N MET A 219 5.76 -4.15 9.77
CA MET A 219 4.96 -3.40 8.81
C MET A 219 4.30 -2.15 9.43
N LEU A 220 3.72 -2.24 10.63
CA LEU A 220 3.17 -1.06 11.30
C LEU A 220 4.24 -0.06 11.71
N SER A 221 5.36 -0.54 12.25
CA SER A 221 6.46 0.35 12.64
C SER A 221 6.92 1.18 11.43
N GLN A 222 6.89 0.60 10.23
CA GLN A 222 7.16 1.33 8.99
C GLN A 222 6.07 2.35 8.63
N ALA A 223 4.79 2.03 8.84
CA ALA A 223 3.68 2.94 8.55
C ALA A 223 3.72 4.23 9.40
N PHE A 224 4.28 4.16 10.61
CA PHE A 224 4.53 5.31 11.48
C PHE A 224 5.97 5.82 11.42
N ASP A 225 6.87 5.14 10.68
CA ASP A 225 8.26 5.58 10.54
C ASP A 225 8.29 6.93 9.82
N VAL A 226 8.95 7.91 10.44
CA VAL A 226 9.18 9.24 9.89
C VAL A 226 9.72 9.20 8.46
N LYS A 227 10.53 8.22 8.09
CA LYS A 227 11.09 8.04 6.73
C LYS A 227 10.02 7.72 5.69
N LEU A 228 8.93 7.06 6.08
CA LEU A 228 7.83 6.72 5.18
C LEU A 228 6.71 7.76 5.22
N VAL A 229 6.45 8.38 6.38
CA VAL A 229 5.42 9.42 6.55
C VAL A 229 5.86 10.78 5.98
N LEU A 230 7.12 11.18 6.23
CA LEU A 230 7.63 12.50 5.83
C LEU A 230 7.50 12.79 4.32
N PRO A 231 7.74 11.84 3.39
CA PRO A 231 7.58 12.08 1.96
C PRO A 231 6.16 12.43 1.52
N PHE A 232 5.13 11.98 2.23
CA PHE A 232 3.75 12.41 1.98
C PHE A 232 3.48 13.77 2.63
N PHE A 233 3.88 13.90 3.90
CA PHE A 233 3.59 15.08 4.71
C PHE A 233 4.26 16.36 4.18
N ALA A 234 5.51 16.25 3.74
CA ALA A 234 6.36 17.37 3.37
C ALA A 234 6.09 17.95 1.98
N ARG A 235 5.28 17.27 1.16
CA ARG A 235 4.94 17.71 -0.21
C ARG A 235 3.88 18.79 -0.22
N SER A 236 3.87 19.61 -1.26
CA SER A 236 2.71 20.47 -1.57
C SER A 236 1.57 19.63 -2.10
N TRP A 237 0.35 19.92 -1.66
CA TRP A 237 -0.83 19.13 -1.97
C TRP A 237 -1.78 19.93 -2.87
N LEU A 238 -2.34 19.26 -3.86
CA LEU A 238 -3.24 19.84 -4.85
C LEU A 238 -4.43 18.90 -5.04
N LEU A 239 -5.62 19.46 -5.15
CA LEU A 239 -6.79 18.72 -5.59
C LEU A 239 -7.09 19.04 -7.05
N VAL A 240 -7.18 17.99 -7.86
CA VAL A 240 -7.57 18.06 -9.26
C VAL A 240 -8.89 17.32 -9.43
N ARG A 241 -9.86 17.95 -10.08
CA ARG A 241 -11.17 17.37 -10.36
C ARG A 241 -11.37 17.08 -11.84
N PHE A 242 -11.97 15.93 -12.11
CA PHE A 242 -12.34 15.44 -13.43
C PHE A 242 -13.86 15.35 -13.50
N PRO A 243 -14.54 16.35 -14.12
CA PRO A 243 -16.00 16.41 -14.12
C PRO A 243 -16.67 15.17 -14.70
N GLN A 244 -16.08 14.56 -15.73
CA GLN A 244 -16.61 13.34 -16.34
C GLN A 244 -16.18 12.05 -15.60
N GLY A 245 -15.34 12.13 -14.58
CA GLY A 245 -14.84 10.97 -13.85
C GLY A 245 -13.64 10.33 -14.55
N GLY A 246 -13.59 9.00 -14.58
CA GLY A 246 -12.56 8.26 -15.31
C GLY A 246 -11.24 8.05 -14.56
N LEU A 247 -11.15 8.41 -13.28
CA LEU A 247 -10.03 8.01 -12.44
C LEU A 247 -10.14 6.54 -12.02
N THR A 248 -8.99 5.89 -11.90
CA THR A 248 -8.89 4.52 -11.37
C THR A 248 -8.04 4.49 -10.12
N LEU A 249 -8.33 3.54 -9.23
CA LEU A 249 -7.59 3.28 -8.00
C LEU A 249 -6.73 2.01 -8.19
N PRO A 250 -5.41 2.07 -7.99
CA PRO A 250 -4.55 0.89 -7.98
C PRO A 250 -4.95 -0.07 -6.88
N ALA A 251 -5.17 -1.33 -7.24
CA ALA A 251 -5.51 -2.35 -6.26
C ALA A 251 -4.35 -2.66 -5.30
N ASP A 252 -3.11 -2.54 -5.80
CA ASP A 252 -1.88 -2.88 -5.10
C ASP A 252 -1.48 -1.81 -4.09
N THR A 253 -1.48 -0.53 -4.43
CA THR A 253 -0.87 0.53 -3.60
C THR A 253 -1.83 1.67 -3.29
N GLY A 254 -2.99 1.71 -3.95
CA GLY A 254 -3.96 2.80 -3.86
C GLY A 254 -3.44 4.16 -4.38
N MET A 255 -2.22 4.23 -4.92
CA MET A 255 -1.59 5.46 -5.35
C MET A 255 -0.63 5.22 -6.50
N HIS A 256 -0.26 6.29 -7.20
CA HIS A 256 0.72 6.23 -8.28
C HIS A 256 1.93 7.09 -7.96
N LEU A 257 3.10 6.53 -8.21
CA LEU A 257 4.37 7.24 -8.12
C LEU A 257 4.84 7.59 -9.52
N VAL A 258 5.10 8.87 -9.76
CA VAL A 258 5.52 9.40 -11.06
C VAL A 258 6.89 10.03 -10.93
N SER A 259 7.81 9.69 -11.84
CA SER A 259 9.08 10.39 -12.00
C SER A 259 9.31 10.83 -13.45
N TYR A 260 9.88 12.02 -13.61
CA TYR A 260 10.23 12.66 -14.88
C TYR A 260 11.73 12.63 -15.16
N LYS A 261 12.57 12.50 -14.13
CA LYS A 261 14.04 12.65 -14.23
C LYS A 261 14.82 11.34 -14.39
N GLY A 262 14.17 10.18 -14.28
CA GLY A 262 14.74 8.87 -14.62
C GLY A 262 13.98 8.23 -15.78
N HIS A 263 14.57 7.23 -16.44
CA HIS A 263 14.15 6.46 -17.64
C HIS A 263 12.64 6.08 -17.82
N GLY A 264 11.73 7.06 -17.77
CA GLY A 264 10.28 6.89 -17.78
C GLY A 264 9.66 6.78 -16.37
N ILE A 265 8.33 6.72 -16.32
CA ILE A 265 7.47 6.70 -15.10
C ILE A 265 7.69 5.42 -14.23
N TRP A 266 8.72 4.62 -14.52
CA TRP A 266 8.74 3.18 -14.24
C TRP A 266 9.44 2.80 -12.92
N ASP A 267 10.38 3.60 -12.40
CA ASP A 267 11.17 3.28 -11.19
C ASP A 267 10.97 4.27 -10.02
N ALA A 268 9.89 5.05 -10.04
CA ALA A 268 9.63 6.02 -8.97
C ALA A 268 9.41 5.30 -7.63
N ARG A 269 10.39 5.38 -6.73
CA ARG A 269 10.23 5.06 -5.31
C ARG A 269 9.60 6.25 -4.59
N LEU A 270 8.97 6.02 -3.44
CA LEU A 270 8.29 7.07 -2.69
C LEU A 270 9.16 8.34 -2.46
N LEU A 271 10.45 8.13 -2.16
CA LEU A 271 11.42 9.21 -1.93
C LEU A 271 11.88 9.92 -3.20
N THR A 272 11.95 9.20 -4.33
CA THR A 272 12.48 9.70 -5.60
C THR A 272 11.37 10.16 -6.56
N ALA A 273 10.10 9.88 -6.24
CA ALA A 273 8.98 10.28 -7.06
C ALA A 273 8.92 11.81 -7.14
N ASP A 274 8.78 12.35 -8.35
CA ASP A 274 8.50 13.77 -8.54
C ASP A 274 7.05 14.08 -8.12
N GLN A 275 6.12 13.15 -8.36
CA GLN A 275 4.72 13.25 -7.92
C GLN A 275 4.18 11.95 -7.34
N ILE A 276 3.24 12.11 -6.40
CA ILE A 276 2.38 11.05 -5.88
C ILE A 276 0.95 11.40 -6.24
N LEU A 277 0.28 10.53 -6.99
CA LEU A 277 -1.10 10.71 -7.41
C LEU A 277 -1.98 9.77 -6.59
N VAL A 278 -2.89 10.31 -5.79
CA VAL A 278 -3.79 9.55 -4.91
C VAL A 278 -5.23 9.76 -5.39
N PRO A 279 -5.81 8.80 -6.12
CA PRO A 279 -7.21 8.85 -6.54
C PRO A 279 -8.12 8.77 -5.32
N LEU A 280 -8.78 9.87 -4.96
CA LEU A 280 -9.68 9.90 -3.80
C LEU A 280 -11.09 9.40 -4.15
N SER A 281 -11.51 9.64 -5.40
CA SER A 281 -12.76 9.14 -5.98
C SER A 281 -12.61 9.01 -7.49
N ARG A 282 -13.66 8.54 -8.19
CA ARG A 282 -13.67 8.55 -9.66
C ARG A 282 -13.50 9.96 -10.27
N HIS A 283 -13.77 11.02 -9.50
CA HIS A 283 -13.73 12.42 -9.94
C HIS A 283 -12.62 13.27 -9.32
N THR A 284 -12.00 12.85 -8.22
CA THR A 284 -11.07 13.69 -7.46
C THR A 284 -9.73 13.00 -7.28
N LEU A 285 -8.66 13.70 -7.66
CA LEU A 285 -7.28 13.29 -7.49
C LEU A 285 -6.57 14.23 -6.51
N LEU A 286 -5.88 13.67 -5.52
CA LEU A 286 -4.90 14.38 -4.72
C LEU A 286 -3.52 14.20 -5.33
N VAL A 287 -2.89 15.30 -5.72
CA VAL A 287 -1.53 15.33 -6.26
C VAL A 287 -0.60 15.88 -5.19
N MET A 288 0.46 15.13 -4.88
CA MET A 288 1.52 15.58 -3.99
C MET A 288 2.82 15.74 -4.77
N HIS A 289 3.47 16.89 -4.67
CA HIS A 289 4.73 17.18 -5.36
C HIS A 289 5.72 17.91 -4.44
N TRP A 290 7.00 17.93 -4.80
CA TRP A 290 7.99 18.65 -4.01
C TRP A 290 7.82 20.17 -4.15
N HIS A 291 8.13 20.89 -3.08
CA HIS A 291 8.05 22.34 -3.08
C HIS A 291 9.11 22.95 -4.01
N GLY A 292 8.74 23.98 -4.76
CA GLY A 292 9.65 24.64 -5.71
C GLY A 292 9.76 23.96 -7.09
N ASP A 293 9.18 22.78 -7.28
CA ASP A 293 8.94 22.28 -8.63
C ASP A 293 7.92 23.18 -9.31
N ALA A 294 8.24 23.66 -10.52
CA ALA A 294 7.35 24.45 -11.37
C ALA A 294 6.21 23.57 -11.94
N TRP A 295 5.52 22.88 -11.05
CA TRP A 295 4.41 22.01 -11.39
C TRP A 295 3.25 22.85 -11.91
N GLN A 296 2.76 22.49 -13.09
CA GLN A 296 1.56 23.08 -13.66
C GLN A 296 0.55 21.95 -13.87
N ALA A 297 -0.67 22.14 -13.38
CA ALA A 297 -1.77 21.20 -13.62
C ALA A 297 -2.20 21.13 -15.08
N HIS A 298 -1.80 22.11 -15.89
CA HIS A 298 -2.28 22.29 -17.24
C HIS A 298 -1.99 21.05 -18.08
N GLY A 299 -3.06 20.45 -18.61
CA GLY A 299 -3.00 19.29 -19.49
C GLY A 299 -3.09 17.93 -18.79
N LEU A 300 -3.27 17.86 -17.46
CA LEU A 300 -3.67 16.62 -16.83
C LEU A 300 -5.09 16.26 -17.25
N THR A 301 -5.25 15.08 -17.86
CA THR A 301 -6.55 14.51 -18.22
C THR A 301 -6.74 13.20 -17.50
N ALA A 302 -7.99 12.84 -17.20
CA ALA A 302 -8.29 11.55 -16.57
C ALA A 302 -7.77 10.40 -17.45
N GLU A 303 -7.89 10.56 -18.77
CA GLU A 303 -7.37 9.64 -19.78
C GLU A 303 -5.85 9.56 -19.76
N GLY A 304 -5.15 10.68 -19.61
CA GLY A 304 -3.69 10.69 -19.52
C GLY A 304 -3.20 10.02 -18.26
N ILE A 305 -3.88 10.24 -17.14
CA ILE A 305 -3.65 9.49 -15.90
C ILE A 305 -3.89 8.01 -16.19
N ALA A 306 -5.10 7.60 -16.55
CA ALA A 306 -5.47 6.21 -16.83
C ALA A 306 -4.50 5.51 -17.82
N ALA A 307 -4.08 6.20 -18.88
CA ALA A 307 -3.12 5.70 -19.85
C ALA A 307 -1.75 5.37 -19.24
N VAL A 308 -1.26 6.20 -18.33
CA VAL A 308 -0.03 5.93 -17.56
C VAL A 308 -0.22 4.68 -16.69
N LEU A 309 -1.40 4.50 -16.09
CA LEU A 309 -1.70 3.37 -15.19
C LEU A 309 -1.84 2.06 -15.94
N GLY A 310 -2.29 2.16 -17.21
CA GLY A 310 -2.50 1.06 -18.14
C GLY A 310 -1.33 0.11 -18.37
N ARG A 311 -0.12 0.51 -17.95
CA ARG A 311 1.13 -0.19 -18.28
C ARG A 311 1.74 -1.00 -17.14
N LYS A 312 1.30 -0.81 -15.90
CA LYS A 312 1.90 -1.51 -14.74
C LYS A 312 1.40 -2.93 -14.51
N GLY A 313 0.47 -3.44 -15.32
CA GLY A 313 0.00 -4.84 -15.25
C GLY A 313 -0.76 -5.21 -13.97
N GLU A 314 -0.96 -4.26 -13.06
CA GLU A 314 -1.67 -4.46 -11.81
C GLU A 314 -3.16 -4.13 -11.98
N HIS A 315 -4.01 -4.86 -11.26
CA HIS A 315 -5.44 -4.62 -11.29
C HIS A 315 -5.77 -3.16 -10.94
N GLN A 316 -6.62 -2.55 -11.74
CA GLN A 316 -7.15 -1.21 -11.51
C GLN A 316 -8.61 -1.32 -11.09
N ILE A 317 -9.02 -0.48 -10.15
CA ILE A 317 -10.39 -0.38 -9.65
C ILE A 317 -10.99 0.86 -10.29
N CYS A 318 -12.14 0.71 -10.91
CA CYS A 318 -12.85 1.84 -11.51
C CYS A 318 -14.34 1.76 -11.24
N HIS A 319 -15.00 2.90 -11.45
CA HIS A 319 -16.45 2.95 -11.45
C HIS A 319 -17.02 2.16 -12.65
N PRO A 320 -18.16 1.46 -12.49
CA PRO A 320 -18.79 0.72 -13.60
C PRO A 320 -19.00 1.56 -14.87
N ASP A 321 -19.53 2.77 -14.75
CA ASP A 321 -19.69 3.71 -15.88
C ASP A 321 -18.39 4.07 -16.62
N ASP A 322 -17.24 4.01 -15.94
CA ASP A 322 -15.95 4.38 -16.53
C ASP A 322 -15.27 3.18 -17.24
N ALA A 323 -15.75 1.95 -17.01
CA ALA A 323 -15.03 0.72 -17.34
C ALA A 323 -14.80 0.53 -18.85
N GLU A 324 -15.82 0.76 -19.67
CA GLU A 324 -15.71 0.65 -21.14
C GLU A 324 -14.76 1.71 -21.72
N HIS A 325 -14.85 2.95 -21.20
CA HIS A 325 -13.98 4.05 -21.62
C HIS A 325 -12.51 3.74 -21.30
N LEU A 326 -12.24 3.30 -20.07
CA LEU A 326 -10.89 2.91 -19.63
C LEU A 326 -10.31 1.77 -20.45
N THR A 327 -11.13 0.77 -20.79
CA THR A 327 -10.70 -0.34 -21.66
C THR A 327 -10.25 0.17 -23.02
N ARG A 328 -10.99 1.10 -23.64
CA ARG A 328 -10.59 1.70 -24.91
C ARG A 328 -9.27 2.47 -24.81
N ILE A 329 -9.05 3.17 -23.70
CA ILE A 329 -7.80 3.90 -23.45
C ILE A 329 -6.62 2.93 -23.36
N TRP A 330 -6.75 1.86 -22.57
CA TRP A 330 -5.68 0.87 -22.41
C TRP A 330 -5.43 0.09 -23.69
N ASP A 331 -6.47 -0.26 -24.45
CA ASP A 331 -6.35 -0.85 -25.79
C ASP A 331 -5.54 0.04 -26.73
N ALA A 332 -5.82 1.35 -26.75
CA ALA A 332 -5.06 2.31 -27.54
C ALA A 332 -3.59 2.40 -27.09
N CYS A 333 -3.35 2.42 -25.78
CA CYS A 333 -2.00 2.48 -25.20
C CYS A 333 -1.15 1.23 -25.49
N ARG A 334 -1.79 0.06 -25.60
CA ARG A 334 -1.13 -1.20 -25.98
C ARG A 334 -0.73 -1.23 -27.45
N ARG A 335 -1.48 -0.55 -28.33
CA ARG A 335 -1.20 -0.53 -29.78
C ARG A 335 0.01 0.33 -30.14
N SER A 336 0.13 1.54 -29.58
CA SER A 336 1.32 2.39 -29.79
C SER A 336 1.40 3.58 -28.83
N ILE A 337 2.61 4.16 -28.72
CA ILE A 337 2.84 5.42 -28.01
C ILE A 337 2.13 6.59 -28.71
N GLU A 338 2.10 6.61 -30.04
CA GLU A 338 1.47 7.68 -30.82
C GLU A 338 -0.04 7.77 -30.58
N HIS A 339 -0.72 6.62 -30.50
CA HIS A 339 -2.15 6.56 -30.19
C HIS A 339 -2.46 7.07 -28.78
N ARG A 340 -1.59 6.76 -27.81
CA ARG A 340 -1.70 7.31 -26.45
C ARG A 340 -1.61 8.83 -26.48
N ASP A 341 -0.58 9.38 -27.10
CA ASP A 341 -0.36 10.82 -27.08
C ASP A 341 -1.46 11.57 -27.85
N ALA A 342 -2.00 10.96 -28.92
CA ALA A 342 -3.18 11.46 -29.62
C ALA A 342 -4.42 11.48 -28.72
N LEU A 343 -4.65 10.42 -27.94
CA LEU A 343 -5.78 10.32 -27.01
C LEU A 343 -5.68 11.35 -25.89
N ILE A 344 -4.47 11.55 -25.33
CA ILE A 344 -4.22 12.58 -24.32
C ILE A 344 -4.52 13.98 -24.87
N ARG A 345 -4.04 14.29 -26.08
CA ARG A 345 -4.28 15.58 -26.73
C ARG A 345 -5.76 15.80 -27.10
N ALA A 346 -6.48 14.73 -27.40
CA ALA A 346 -7.90 14.80 -27.77
C ALA A 346 -8.85 14.80 -26.56
N SER A 347 -8.36 14.52 -25.35
CA SER A 347 -9.22 14.45 -24.18
C SER A 347 -9.79 15.82 -23.82
N SER A 348 -11.11 15.86 -23.63
CA SER A 348 -11.85 17.00 -23.10
C SER A 348 -12.04 16.96 -21.57
N ASN A 349 -11.64 15.86 -20.91
CA ASN A 349 -11.77 15.69 -19.46
C ASN A 349 -10.51 16.20 -18.76
N ILE A 350 -10.32 17.52 -18.89
CA ILE A 350 -9.19 18.24 -18.33
C ILE A 350 -9.44 18.47 -16.85
N GLY A 351 -8.43 18.15 -16.05
CA GLY A 351 -8.45 18.35 -14.61
C GLY A 351 -8.54 19.83 -14.26
N VAL A 352 -9.51 20.19 -13.42
CA VAL A 352 -9.64 21.53 -12.83
C VAL A 352 -8.97 21.53 -11.47
N THR A 353 -8.04 22.45 -11.25
CA THR A 353 -7.32 22.57 -9.97
C THR A 353 -8.10 23.46 -9.01
N LEU A 354 -8.41 22.93 -7.82
CA LEU A 354 -9.25 23.64 -6.85
C LEU A 354 -8.46 24.65 -5.99
N ALA A 355 -7.21 24.35 -5.64
CA ALA A 355 -6.23 25.22 -4.96
C ALA A 355 -4.90 24.47 -4.74
N VAL A 356 -3.86 25.15 -4.25
CA VAL A 356 -2.59 24.57 -3.74
C VAL A 356 -2.53 24.77 -2.22
N VAL A 357 -2.15 23.73 -1.45
CA VAL A 357 -2.03 23.78 0.02
C VAL A 357 -0.68 23.25 0.51
#